data_AF-A0A933L094-F1
#
_entry.id   AF-A0A933L094-F1
#
_cell.length_a   1.000
_cell.length_b   1.000
_cell.length_c   1.000
_cell.angle_alpha   90.00
_cell.angle_beta   90.00
_cell.angle_gamma   90.00
#
_symmetry.space_group_name_H-M   'P 1'
#
loop_
_entity.id
_entity.type
_entity.pdbx_description
1 polymer ?
#
loop_
_entity_poly.entity_id
_entity_poly.type
_entity_poly.pdbx_seq_one_letter_code
_entity_poly.pdbx_strand_id
1 'polypeptide(L)'
;MTRTLKWLAALTFAALSIGPALAAGTTPVGSWEVTTGEARYRVTACGAGGALCAKLVWLRSDAKTEDNLAVLNTYIVKGARPLAAGKWSGNVVFSGHSYDGTMTLVSKNFMTLKGCSGILCQTFELTRI
;
A
#
# COMPACT_ATOMS: atom_id res chain seq x y z
N MET A 1 54.19 0.74 -56.07
CA MET A 1 52.74 0.46 -56.09
C MET A 1 52.44 -0.51 -54.94
N THR A 2 51.99 0.02 -53.81
CA THR A 2 51.74 -0.73 -52.57
C THR A 2 50.41 -1.47 -52.62
N ARG A 3 50.45 -2.79 -52.36
CA ARG A 3 49.29 -3.65 -52.16
C ARG A 3 48.81 -3.55 -50.71
N THR A 4 47.52 -3.30 -50.48
CA THR A 4 46.82 -3.72 -49.26
C THR A 4 45.35 -4.01 -49.55
N LEU A 5 45.01 -5.29 -49.54
CA LEU A 5 43.66 -5.83 -49.36
C LEU A 5 43.36 -5.80 -47.85
N LYS A 6 42.22 -5.27 -47.38
CA LYS A 6 41.54 -5.74 -46.15
C LYS A 6 40.17 -5.08 -45.86
N TRP A 7 39.11 -5.86 -46.11
CA TRP A 7 38.01 -6.17 -45.18
C TRP A 7 37.16 -5.00 -44.65
N LEU A 8 36.01 -4.75 -45.28
CA LEU A 8 34.89 -4.02 -44.66
C LEU A 8 34.16 -4.96 -43.68
N ALA A 9 34.49 -4.85 -42.41
CA ALA A 9 33.75 -5.48 -41.32
C ALA A 9 32.48 -4.68 -41.01
N ALA A 10 31.36 -5.41 -40.88
CA ALA A 10 30.03 -4.91 -40.60
C ALA A 10 29.95 -4.13 -39.27
N LEU A 11 29.34 -2.94 -39.32
CA LEU A 11 28.91 -2.19 -38.13
C LEU A 11 27.41 -2.44 -37.93
N THR A 12 27.06 -3.50 -37.21
CA THR A 12 25.72 -3.69 -36.64
C THR A 12 25.55 -2.72 -35.47
N PHE A 13 24.73 -1.68 -35.68
CA PHE A 13 24.27 -0.77 -34.64
C PHE A 13 23.32 -1.51 -33.69
N ALA A 14 23.82 -1.94 -32.53
CA ALA A 14 22.98 -2.46 -31.46
C ALA A 14 22.25 -1.30 -30.77
N ALA A 15 21.00 -1.07 -31.13
CA ALA A 15 20.13 -0.14 -30.41
C ALA A 15 19.83 -0.71 -29.02
N LEU A 16 20.53 -0.22 -27.99
CA LEU A 16 20.11 -0.40 -26.61
C LEU A 16 18.82 0.39 -26.39
N SER A 17 17.68 -0.27 -26.51
CA SER A 17 16.40 0.23 -26.04
C SER A 17 16.43 0.28 -24.51
N ILE A 18 16.82 1.43 -23.95
CA ILE A 18 16.60 1.76 -22.54
C ILE A 18 15.09 1.99 -22.40
N GLY A 19 14.34 0.93 -22.12
CA GLY A 19 12.93 1.04 -21.75
C GLY A 19 12.79 1.84 -20.45
N PRO A 20 11.72 2.61 -20.25
CA PRO A 20 11.50 3.32 -19.01
C PRO A 20 11.39 2.30 -17.88
N ALA A 21 12.35 2.35 -16.95
CA ALA A 21 12.21 1.68 -15.67
C ALA A 21 11.05 2.37 -14.95
N LEU A 22 9.86 1.77 -14.99
CA LEU A 22 8.79 2.12 -14.08
C LEU A 22 9.39 2.02 -12.67
N ALA A 23 9.61 3.16 -12.02
CA ALA A 23 9.92 3.20 -10.61
C ALA A 23 8.87 2.33 -9.94
N ALA A 24 9.27 1.17 -9.41
CA ALA A 24 8.39 0.27 -8.69
C ALA A 24 7.96 0.99 -7.43
N GLY A 25 6.93 1.83 -7.56
CA GLY A 25 6.36 2.61 -6.47
C GLY A 25 6.03 1.65 -5.35
N THR A 26 6.55 1.90 -4.16
CA THR A 26 6.26 1.12 -2.97
C THR A 26 4.75 1.06 -2.79
N THR A 27 4.17 -0.12 -2.97
CA THR A 27 2.72 -0.31 -2.86
C THR A 27 2.34 -0.63 -1.41
N PRO A 28 1.25 -0.05 -0.88
CA PRO A 28 0.73 -0.41 0.44
C PRO A 28 -0.03 -1.75 0.41
N VAL A 29 -0.26 -2.36 -0.76
CA VAL A 29 -0.85 -3.70 -0.85
C VAL A 29 0.06 -4.68 -0.11
N GLY A 30 -0.49 -5.37 0.87
CA GLY A 30 0.29 -6.21 1.78
C GLY A 30 -0.49 -6.66 3.00
N SER A 31 0.17 -7.41 3.86
CA SER A 31 -0.27 -7.68 5.21
C SER A 31 0.45 -6.73 6.15
N TRP A 32 -0.29 -6.22 7.13
CA TRP A 32 0.17 -5.20 8.05
C TRP A 32 -0.26 -5.56 9.46
N GLU A 33 0.60 -5.33 10.43
CA GLU A 33 0.32 -5.48 11.85
C GLU A 33 0.42 -4.10 12.52
N VAL A 34 -0.50 -3.79 13.43
CA VAL A 34 -0.33 -2.60 14.28
C VAL A 34 0.92 -2.80 15.12
N THR A 35 1.78 -1.79 15.27
CA THR A 35 3.07 -1.93 15.98
C THR A 35 2.96 -2.44 17.41
N THR A 36 1.83 -2.19 18.06
CA THR A 36 1.49 -2.69 19.40
C THR A 36 1.02 -4.16 19.40
N GLY A 37 0.85 -4.79 18.24
CA GLY A 37 0.65 -6.23 18.02
C GLY A 37 -0.77 -6.75 18.20
N GLU A 38 -1.76 -5.87 18.38
CA GLU A 38 -3.14 -6.25 18.72
C GLU A 38 -3.97 -6.69 17.51
N ALA A 39 -3.65 -6.22 16.31
CA ALA A 39 -4.46 -6.44 15.11
C ALA A 39 -3.62 -6.56 13.83
N ARG A 40 -4.10 -7.37 12.88
CA ARG A 40 -3.52 -7.48 11.54
C ARG A 40 -4.55 -7.19 10.47
N TYR A 41 -4.10 -6.50 9.43
CA TYR A 41 -4.90 -6.10 8.30
C TYR A 41 -4.32 -6.60 6.98
N ARG A 42 -5.19 -7.01 6.06
CA ARG A 42 -4.83 -7.24 4.66
C ARG A 42 -5.28 -6.05 3.83
N VAL A 43 -4.32 -5.31 3.27
CA VAL A 43 -4.56 -4.22 2.33
C VAL A 43 -4.53 -4.77 0.89
N THR A 44 -5.55 -4.42 0.13
CA THR A 44 -5.78 -4.86 -1.25
C THR A 44 -6.11 -3.67 -2.13
N ALA A 45 -5.73 -3.72 -3.40
CA ALA A 45 -6.30 -2.81 -4.40
C ALA A 45 -7.77 -3.17 -4.60
N CYS A 46 -8.64 -2.16 -4.63
CA CYS A 46 -10.05 -2.35 -4.91
C CYS A 46 -10.59 -1.18 -5.73
N GLY A 47 -11.37 -1.49 -6.76
CA GLY A 47 -11.87 -0.48 -7.69
C GLY A 47 -10.80 0.09 -8.62
N ALA A 48 -11.13 1.19 -9.29
CA ALA A 48 -10.27 1.86 -10.26
C ALA A 48 -9.38 2.92 -9.61
N GLY A 49 -8.32 3.34 -10.32
CA GLY A 49 -7.54 4.53 -9.96
C GLY A 49 -6.69 4.39 -8.70
N GLY A 50 -6.25 3.18 -8.35
CA GLY A 50 -5.35 2.96 -7.20
C GLY A 50 -6.03 3.07 -5.82
N ALA A 51 -7.35 2.93 -5.77
CA ALA A 51 -8.08 2.85 -4.51
C ALA A 51 -7.78 1.55 -3.73
N LEU A 52 -7.87 1.66 -2.41
CA LEU A 52 -7.45 0.60 -1.49
C LEU A 52 -8.57 0.19 -0.53
N CYS A 53 -8.59 -1.09 -0.21
CA CYS A 53 -9.47 -1.69 0.78
C CYS A 53 -8.64 -2.42 1.82
N ALA A 54 -9.06 -2.36 3.08
CA ALA A 54 -8.40 -3.06 4.19
C ALA A 54 -9.37 -3.95 4.93
N LYS A 55 -8.95 -5.19 5.14
CA LYS A 55 -9.70 -6.24 5.86
C LYS A 55 -9.02 -6.53 7.18
N LEU A 56 -9.76 -6.56 8.29
CA LEU A 56 -9.25 -7.08 9.57
C LEU A 56 -9.17 -8.60 9.46
N VAL A 57 -7.97 -9.18 9.57
CA VAL A 57 -7.74 -10.62 9.32
C VAL A 57 -7.34 -11.40 10.55
N TRP A 58 -6.88 -10.71 11.61
CA TRP A 58 -6.48 -11.36 12.85
C TRP A 58 -6.48 -10.36 14.00
N LEU A 59 -6.75 -10.87 15.20
CA LEU A 59 -6.72 -10.15 16.47
C LEU A 59 -5.95 -10.97 17.50
N ARG A 60 -5.14 -10.30 18.32
CA ARG A 60 -4.55 -10.88 19.52
C ARG A 60 -5.64 -11.21 20.54
N SER A 61 -5.39 -12.16 21.44
CA SER A 61 -6.38 -12.67 22.39
C SER A 61 -7.01 -11.59 23.27
N ASP A 62 -6.22 -10.63 23.75
CA ASP A 62 -6.63 -9.48 24.57
C ASP A 62 -7.40 -8.41 23.76
N ALA A 63 -7.29 -8.42 22.43
CA ALA A 63 -7.96 -7.48 21.54
C ALA A 63 -9.32 -7.98 21.03
N LYS A 64 -9.76 -9.19 21.42
CA LYS A 64 -11.03 -9.81 20.99
C LYS A 64 -12.22 -9.31 21.83
N THR A 65 -12.48 -8.01 21.77
CA THR A 65 -13.73 -7.43 22.28
C THR A 65 -14.90 -7.79 21.35
N GLU A 66 -16.14 -7.66 21.84
CA GLU A 66 -17.36 -7.90 21.04
C GLU A 66 -17.35 -7.05 19.75
N ASP A 67 -17.03 -5.76 19.88
CA ASP A 67 -16.91 -4.82 18.75
C ASP A 67 -15.86 -5.25 17.72
N ASN A 68 -14.66 -5.64 18.18
CA ASN A 68 -13.59 -6.07 17.27
C ASN A 68 -13.92 -7.38 16.56
N LEU A 69 -14.59 -8.31 17.26
CA LEU A 69 -15.02 -9.58 16.69
C LEU A 69 -16.12 -9.40 15.65
N ALA A 70 -17.03 -8.43 15.84
CA ALA A 70 -18.10 -8.14 14.89
C ALA A 70 -17.58 -7.71 13.50
N VAL A 71 -16.37 -7.14 13.44
CA VAL A 71 -15.72 -6.72 12.19
C VAL A 71 -14.56 -7.62 11.76
N LEU A 72 -14.27 -8.70 12.50
CA LEU A 72 -13.24 -9.66 12.11
C LEU A 72 -13.62 -10.32 10.79
N ASN A 73 -12.65 -10.47 9.88
CA ASN A 73 -12.85 -10.95 8.52
C ASN A 73 -13.80 -10.10 7.67
N THR A 74 -13.97 -8.82 8.00
CA THR A 74 -14.71 -7.86 7.18
C THR A 74 -13.81 -6.72 6.69
N TYR A 75 -14.25 -6.06 5.61
CA TYR A 75 -13.59 -4.85 5.11
C TYR A 75 -14.06 -3.65 5.91
N ILE A 76 -13.17 -3.12 6.75
CA ILE A 76 -13.42 -1.90 7.53
C ILE A 76 -13.06 -0.64 6.74
N VAL A 77 -12.18 -0.74 5.74
CA VAL A 77 -11.90 0.32 4.78
C VAL A 77 -12.32 -0.14 3.40
N LYS A 78 -13.18 0.64 2.75
CA LYS A 78 -13.71 0.36 1.40
C LYS A 78 -13.44 1.53 0.48
N GLY A 79 -12.46 1.39 -0.41
CA GLY A 79 -12.20 2.35 -1.49
C GLY A 79 -11.51 3.64 -1.03
N ALA A 80 -10.54 3.56 -0.12
CA ALA A 80 -9.68 4.70 0.20
C ALA A 80 -8.96 5.17 -1.07
N ARG A 81 -9.24 6.40 -1.49
CA ARG A 81 -8.76 6.97 -2.75
C ARG A 81 -7.39 7.62 -2.57
N PRO A 82 -6.52 7.60 -3.59
CA PRO A 82 -5.27 8.35 -3.54
C PRO A 82 -5.54 9.84 -3.27
N LEU A 83 -4.79 10.41 -2.33
CA LEU A 83 -4.82 11.83 -1.99
C LEU A 83 -3.54 12.54 -2.46
N ALA A 84 -2.40 11.87 -2.33
CA ALA A 84 -1.09 12.32 -2.78
C ALA A 84 -0.16 11.11 -2.94
N ALA A 85 1.07 11.32 -3.39
CA ALA A 85 2.07 10.26 -3.44
C ALA A 85 2.23 9.60 -2.05
N GLY A 86 2.02 8.28 -1.98
CA GLY A 86 2.10 7.52 -0.74
C GLY A 86 0.97 7.80 0.27
N LYS A 87 -0.11 8.48 -0.12
CA LYS A 87 -1.20 8.85 0.79
C LYS A 87 -2.58 8.56 0.21
N TRP A 88 -3.45 7.95 1.02
CA TRP A 88 -4.83 7.62 0.68
C TRP A 88 -5.78 8.14 1.74
N SER A 89 -7.00 8.49 1.35
CA SER A 89 -8.06 8.90 2.26
C SER A 89 -9.36 8.19 1.93
N GLY A 90 -10.11 7.81 2.97
CA GLY A 90 -11.41 7.16 2.86
C GLY A 90 -12.00 6.96 4.25
N ASN A 91 -13.15 6.32 4.33
CA ASN A 91 -13.81 6.09 5.61
C ASN A 91 -13.48 4.70 6.18
N VAL A 92 -13.29 4.65 7.50
CA VAL A 92 -13.22 3.43 8.29
C VAL A 92 -14.58 3.20 8.92
N VAL A 93 -15.20 2.05 8.67
CA VAL A 93 -16.46 1.67 9.32
C VAL A 93 -16.17 0.69 10.44
N PHE A 94 -16.54 1.06 11.68
CA PHE A 94 -16.31 0.26 12.88
C PHE A 94 -17.51 0.41 13.83
N SER A 95 -18.07 -0.70 14.29
CA SER A 95 -19.29 -0.74 15.14
C SER A 95 -20.43 0.17 14.66
N GLY A 96 -20.68 0.21 13.36
CA GLY A 96 -21.75 1.04 12.77
C GLY A 96 -21.42 2.54 12.65
N HIS A 97 -20.27 2.98 13.17
CA HIS A 97 -19.78 4.35 13.04
C HIS A 97 -18.80 4.46 11.87
N SER A 98 -18.80 5.64 11.23
CA SER A 98 -17.89 5.98 10.15
C SER A 98 -16.88 7.02 10.63
N TYR A 99 -15.59 6.71 10.47
CA TYR A 99 -14.47 7.56 10.85
C TYR A 99 -13.72 8.00 9.60
N ASP A 100 -13.24 9.23 9.56
CA ASP A 100 -12.38 9.69 8.48
C ASP A 100 -10.99 9.09 8.66
N GLY A 101 -10.54 8.37 7.65
CA GLY A 101 -9.27 7.65 7.62
C GLY A 101 -8.29 8.29 6.64
N THR A 102 -7.05 8.42 7.07
CA THR A 102 -5.92 8.78 6.21
C THR A 102 -4.79 7.77 6.39
N MET A 103 -4.42 7.09 5.32
CA MET A 103 -3.33 6.13 5.29
C MET A 103 -2.11 6.75 4.62
N THR A 104 -0.95 6.69 5.25
CA THR A 104 0.31 7.23 4.72
C THR A 104 1.39 6.16 4.72
N LEU A 105 1.84 5.74 3.55
CA LEU A 105 2.95 4.80 3.40
C LEU A 105 4.27 5.57 3.57
N VAL A 106 4.90 5.42 4.72
CA VAL A 106 6.13 6.14 5.10
C VAL A 106 7.36 5.46 4.51
N SER A 107 7.38 4.12 4.47
CA SER A 107 8.42 3.34 3.83
C SER A 107 7.86 2.03 3.29
N LYS A 108 8.70 1.19 2.68
CA LYS A 108 8.30 -0.15 2.22
C LYS A 108 7.62 -0.96 3.30
N ASN A 109 8.08 -0.85 4.55
CA ASN A 109 7.67 -1.70 5.67
C ASN A 109 6.98 -0.94 6.81
N PHE A 110 6.71 0.36 6.62
CA PHE A 110 6.11 1.20 7.66
C PHE A 110 5.04 2.12 7.10
N MET A 111 3.90 2.17 7.77
CA MET A 111 2.73 2.95 7.36
C MET A 111 2.02 3.52 8.59
N THR A 112 1.38 4.67 8.44
CA THR A 112 0.52 5.22 9.47
C THR A 112 -0.93 5.27 8.99
N LEU A 113 -1.85 5.07 9.93
CA LEU A 113 -3.30 5.23 9.73
C LEU A 113 -3.80 6.23 10.76
N LYS A 114 -4.28 7.39 10.30
CA LYS A 114 -4.96 8.38 11.14
C LYS A 114 -6.47 8.22 10.98
N GLY A 115 -7.18 7.87 12.05
CA GLY A 115 -8.64 7.85 12.12
C GLY A 115 -9.16 9.05 12.91
N CYS A 116 -10.22 9.71 12.43
CA CYS A 116 -10.82 10.86 13.10
C CYS A 116 -12.34 10.70 13.25
N SER A 117 -12.89 11.18 14.37
CA SER A 117 -14.31 11.40 14.62
C SER A 117 -14.51 12.88 14.96
N GLY A 118 -14.89 13.68 13.97
CA GLY A 118 -14.91 15.14 14.11
C GLY A 118 -13.50 15.68 14.37
N ILE A 119 -13.30 16.37 15.49
CA ILE A 119 -12.03 17.01 15.86
C ILE A 119 -11.06 16.01 16.53
N LEU A 120 -11.57 14.90 17.07
CA LEU A 120 -10.76 13.91 17.76
C LEU A 120 -10.14 12.94 16.76
N CYS A 121 -8.81 12.79 16.80
CA CYS A 121 -8.08 11.90 15.91
C CYS A 121 -7.12 11.01 16.69
N GLN A 122 -6.94 9.78 16.22
CA GLN A 122 -5.93 8.86 16.68
C GLN A 122 -5.09 8.36 15.51
N THR A 123 -3.81 8.13 15.77
CA THR A 123 -2.87 7.61 14.77
C THR A 123 -2.40 6.25 15.23
N PHE A 124 -2.45 5.30 14.31
CA PHE A 124 -1.93 3.94 14.45
C PHE A 124 -0.73 3.78 13.53
N GLU A 125 0.28 3.10 14.03
CA GLU A 125 1.46 2.74 13.25
C GLU A 125 1.37 1.27 12.86
N LEU A 126 1.76 0.95 11.64
CA LEU A 126 1.71 -0.40 11.11
C LEU A 126 3.04 -0.81 10.50
N THR A 127 3.46 -2.03 10.84
CA THR A 127 4.60 -2.71 10.23
C THR A 127 4.12 -3.76 9.24
N ARG A 128 4.87 -3.92 8.15
CA ARG A 128 4.59 -4.97 7.18
C ARG A 128 4.98 -6.34 7.74
N ILE A 129 4.14 -7.34 7.50
CA ILE A 129 4.36 -8.76 7.83
C ILE A 129 4.26 -9.66 6.60
#